data_AF-A0A9E1KLH7-F1
#
_entry.id   AF-A0A9E1KLH7-F1
#
_cell.length_a   1.000
_cell.length_b   1.000
_cell.length_c   1.000
_cell.angle_alpha   90.00
_cell.angle_beta   90.00
_cell.angle_gamma   90.00
#
_symmetry.space_group_name_H-M   'P 1'
#
loop_
_entity.id
_entity.type
_entity.pdbx_description
1 polymer ?
#
loop_
_entity_poly.entity_id
_entity_poly.type
_entity_poly.pdbx_seq_one_letter_code
_entity_poly.pdbx_strand_id
1 'polypeptide(L)' 'MSVFPIEYIAPVFRPPSEARSLILQITNGCSWNKCTFCSMYTAPQKKFRPKPIAELES' A
#
# COMPACT_ATOMS: atom_id res chain seq x y z
N MET A 1 0.99 0.07 22.57
CA MET A 1 1.40 -0.26 21.19
C MET A 1 0.93 0.88 20.31
N SER A 2 1.83 1.50 19.54
CA SER A 2 1.54 2.67 18.70
C SER A 2 0.44 2.32 17.68
N VAL A 3 -0.78 2.79 17.94
CA VAL A 3 -1.90 2.70 17.02
C VAL A 3 -1.72 3.84 16.01
N PHE A 4 -0.96 3.59 14.94
CA PHE A 4 -0.99 4.50 13.80
C PHE A 4 -2.41 4.45 13.22
N PRO A 5 -3.05 5.59 12.90
CA PRO A 5 -4.45 5.66 12.47
C PRO A 5 -4.68 5.11 11.05
N ILE A 6 -3.68 4.50 10.41
CA ILE A 6 -3.74 4.08 9.01
C ILE A 6 -3.78 2.55 8.92
N GLU A 7 -4.87 2.03 8.35
CA GLU A 7 -4.99 0.61 8.04
C GLU A 7 -4.24 0.24 6.75
N TYR A 8 -3.27 -0.65 6.91
CA TYR A 8 -2.47 -1.17 5.80
C TYR A 8 -3.02 -2.46 5.25
N ILE A 9 -3.11 -2.54 3.93
CA ILE A 9 -3.38 -3.81 3.25
C ILE A 9 -2.05 -4.53 3.05
N ALA A 10 -1.88 -5.69 3.67
CA ALA A 10 -0.67 -6.51 3.55
C ALA A 10 -0.63 -7.32 2.23
N PRO A 11 0.56 -7.64 1.69
CA PRO A 11 1.88 -7.28 2.18
C PRO A 11 2.26 -5.82 1.89
N VAL A 12 3.08 -5.23 2.76
CA VAL A 12 3.69 -3.92 2.57
C VAL A 12 5.19 -4.11 2.65
N PHE A 13 5.90 -3.76 1.57
CA PHE A 13 7.35 -3.83 1.52
C PHE A 13 7.92 -2.44 1.78
N ARG A 14 8.87 -2.35 2.71
CA ARG A 14 9.52 -1.09 3.10
C ARG A 14 10.98 -1.38 3.43
N PRO A 15 11.95 -0.75 2.76
CA PRO A 15 13.36 -0.94 3.08
C PRO A 15 13.68 -0.51 4.52
N PRO A 16 14.69 -1.10 5.18
CA PRO A 16 15.08 -0.71 6.55
C PRO A 16 15.40 0.78 6.71
N SER A 17 15.97 1.43 5.69
CA SER A 17 16.23 2.87 5.67
C SER A 17 14.96 3.72 5.77
N GLU A 18 13.83 3.19 5.31
CA GLU A 18 12.51 3.84 5.31
C GLU A 18 11.61 3.32 6.43
N ALA A 19 12.13 2.57 7.40
CA ALA A 19 11.32 1.93 8.44
C ALA A 19 10.41 2.90 9.22
N ARG A 20 10.81 4.18 9.31
CA ARG A 20 10.04 5.25 9.98
C ARG A 20 9.26 6.15 9.03
N SER A 21 9.39 5.95 7.72
CA SER A 21 8.63 6.72 6.73
C SER A 21 7.16 6.31 6.73
N LEU A 22 6.29 7.29 6.55
CA LEU A 22 4.85 7.06 6.34
C LEU A 22 4.61 6.49 4.95
N ILE A 23 3.87 5.38 4.86
CA ILE A 23 3.35 4.89 3.59
C ILE A 23 1.89 5.29 3.53
N LEU A 24 1.53 6.20 2.61
CA LEU A 24 0.13 6.53 2.36
C LEU A 24 -0.38 5.75 1.14
N GLN A 25 -1.28 4.78 1.38
CA GLN A 25 -1.84 3.93 0.32
C GLN A 25 -3.01 4.62 -0.39
N ILE A 26 -2.72 5.51 -1.34
CA ILE A 26 -3.76 6.18 -2.18
C ILE A 26 -4.56 5.17 -3.03
N THR A 27 -3.90 4.11 -3.47
CA THR A 27 -4.54 2.99 -4.17
C THR A 27 -4.07 1.69 -3.55
N ASN A 28 -4.93 0.68 -3.59
CA ASN A 28 -4.52 -0.69 -3.31
C ASN A 28 -4.17 -1.35 -4.64
N GLY A 29 -2.92 -1.76 -4.85
CA GLY A 29 -2.48 -2.36 -6.10
C GLY A 29 -1.80 -1.39 -7.05
N CYS A 30 -1.67 -1.80 -8.32
CA CYS A 30 -1.13 -0.99 -9.40
C CYS A 30 -2.07 -1.05 -10.61
N SER A 31 -2.40 0.09 -11.21
CA SER A 31 -3.26 0.16 -12.41
C SER A 31 -2.63 -0.49 -13.64
N TRP A 32 -1.30 -0.56 -13.68
CA TRP A 32 -0.56 -1.13 -14.79
C TRP A 32 -0.26 -2.63 -14.61
N ASN A 33 0.31 -3.01 -13.46
CA ASN A 33 0.64 -4.38 -13.05
C ASN A 33 1.29 -5.30 -14.12
N LYS A 34 2.04 -4.74 -15.08
CA LYS A 34 2.73 -5.48 -16.16
C LYS A 34 4.25 -5.25 -16.18
N CYS A 35 4.81 -4.71 -15.09
CA CYS A 35 6.25 -4.46 -14.98
C CYS A 35 7.02 -5.79 -14.83
N THR A 36 8.14 -5.93 -15.54
CA THR A 36 8.99 -7.12 -15.46
C THR A 36 9.64 -7.35 -14.10
N PHE A 37 9.80 -6.28 -13.31
CA PHE A 37 10.45 -6.31 -11.99
C PHE A 37 9.47 -6.37 -10.81
N CYS A 38 8.19 -6.05 -11.02
CA CYS A 38 7.25 -5.83 -9.92
C CYS A 38 6.42 -7.09 -9.64
N SER A 39 6.77 -7.83 -8.59
CA SER A 39 5.98 -8.97 -8.09
C SER A 39 5.04 -8.60 -6.93
N MET A 40 5.10 -7.36 -6.44
CA MET A 40 4.44 -6.94 -5.20
C MET A 40 2.90 -6.91 -5.25
N TYR A 41 2.32 -6.68 -6.44
CA TYR A 41 0.88 -6.52 -6.63
C TYR A 41 0.23 -7.74 -7.30
N THR A 42 0.89 -8.89 -7.26
CA THR A 42 0.39 -10.15 -7.81
C THR A 42 -0.60 -10.86 -6.88
N ALA A 43 -0.58 -10.54 -5.58
CA ALA A 43 -1.45 -11.17 -4.60
C ALA A 43 -2.93 -10.81 -4.81
N PRO A 44 -3.89 -11.73 -4.59
CA PRO A 44 -5.31 -11.48 -4.85
C PRO A 44 -5.90 -10.26 -4.13
N GLN A 45 -5.43 -9.96 -2.92
CA GLN A 45 -5.86 -8.82 -2.11
C GLN A 45 -5.26 -7.48 -2.57
N LYS A 46 -4.30 -7.49 -3.50
CA LYS A 46 -3.62 -6.31 -4.08
C LYS A 46 -4.15 -5.94 -5.46
N LYS A 47 -5.36 -6.38 -5.82
CA LYS A 47 -6.06 -5.91 -7.03
C LYS A 47 -6.28 -4.40 -6.97
N PHE A 48 -6.04 -3.75 -8.10
CA PHE A 48 -6.14 -2.30 -8.25
C PHE A 48 -7.52 -1.78 -7.82
N ARG A 49 -7.53 -0.88 -6.83
CA ARG A 49 -8.68 -0.06 -6.45
C ARG A 49 -8.23 1.26 -5.82
N PRO A 50 -8.83 2.40 -6.16
CA PRO A 50 -8.61 3.64 -5.42
C PRO A 50 -9.20 3.53 -4.01
N LYS A 51 -8.54 4.15 -3.02
CA LYS A 51 -9.12 4.30 -1.69
C LYS A 51 -10.07 5.50 -1.65
N PRO A 52 -11.18 5.44 -0.90
CA PRO A 52 -12.07 6.58 -0.73
C PRO A 52 -11.34 7.71 0.02
N ILE A 53 -11.60 8.97 -0.35
CA ILE A 53 -10.92 10.14 0.24
C ILE A 53 -11.12 10.24 1.75
N ALA A 54 -12.28 9.81 2.24
CA ALA A 54 -12.59 9.77 3.67
C ALA A 54 -11.63 8.90 4.50
N GLU A 55 -10.98 7.91 3.89
CA GLU A 55 -9.96 7.05 4.54
C GLU A 55 -8.55 7.68 4.49
N LEU A 56 -8.36 8.74 3.69
CA LEU A 56 -7.07 9.42 3.52
C LEU A 56 -6.97 10.71 4.35
N GLU A 57 -8.09 11.32 4.71
CA GLU A 57 -8.18 12.59 5.44
C GLU A 57 -8.32 12.43 6.97
N SER A 58 -8.46 11.20 7.46
CA SER A 58 -8.60 10.84 8.88
C SER A 58 -7.28 10.79 9.63
#